data_AF-A0A8T6GQV0-F1
#
_entry.id   AF-A0A8T6GQV0-F1
#
_cell.length_a   1.000
_cell.length_b   1.000
_cell.length_c   1.000
_cell.angle_alpha   90.00
_cell.angle_beta   90.00
_cell.angle_gamma   90.00
#
_symmetry.space_group_name_H-M   'P 1'
#
loop_
_entity.id
_entity.type
_entity.pdbx_description
1 polymer ?
#
loop_
_entity_poly.entity_id
_entity_poly.type
_entity_poly.pdbx_seq_one_letter_code
_entity_poly.pdbx_strand_id
1 'polypeptide(L)'
;MSVANHLAFTEYREKERTKHVHRLHPYKGKFIPQLVGYFLDGHTDDLKRDAWFKPGDIVLDPFCGSGTTLVQAAELGIHAVGIDISEFNTLIANTKVSQPDLNALHSAARNLIAKLRSFNADSPHLEFDYAITEALSEYNKLAGMRYGKPQNKEYAAACLDEFMQIWRAYLSRFGVQLRQDCGSSFLALWYAAPIRKEIEFLRREIMTESDSVIQNILLVALTRTLRSCRATTHADLATLKEPVFDPYYCRKHSKICKPILTATKWWER
;
A
#
# COMPACT_ATOMS: atom_id res chain seq x y z
N MET A 1 22.46 31.81 -12.72
CA MET A 1 21.98 30.56 -12.09
C MET A 1 22.24 29.44 -13.09
N SER A 2 22.87 28.33 -12.69
CA SER A 2 23.22 27.28 -13.66
C SER A 2 21.95 26.54 -14.12
N VAL A 3 21.89 26.29 -15.42
CA VAL A 3 20.79 25.62 -16.14
C VAL A 3 20.51 24.20 -15.60
N ALA A 4 21.43 23.64 -14.81
CA ALA A 4 21.40 22.26 -14.34
C ALA A 4 20.30 21.93 -13.30
N ASN A 5 19.54 22.91 -12.78
CA ASN A 5 18.66 22.69 -11.63
C ASN A 5 17.14 22.75 -11.90
N HIS A 6 16.71 23.15 -13.10
CA HIS A 6 15.27 23.38 -13.38
C HIS A 6 14.44 22.11 -13.57
N LEU A 7 15.02 21.03 -14.11
CA LEU A 7 14.30 19.75 -14.34
C LEU A 7 14.50 18.73 -13.21
N ALA A 8 15.22 19.10 -12.16
CA ALA A 8 15.47 18.23 -11.01
C ALA A 8 14.28 18.23 -10.03
N PHE A 9 13.39 19.24 -10.10
CA PHE A 9 12.19 19.38 -9.25
C PHE A 9 12.50 19.19 -7.76
N THR A 10 13.67 19.66 -7.32
CA THR A 10 14.21 19.44 -5.97
C THR A 10 13.45 20.24 -4.92
N GLU A 11 12.89 21.38 -5.33
CA GLU A 11 12.07 22.28 -4.52
C GLU A 11 10.68 21.72 -4.19
N TYR A 12 10.19 20.72 -4.92
CA TYR A 12 8.90 20.10 -4.67
C TYR A 12 8.99 19.00 -3.62
N ARG A 13 7.97 18.88 -2.76
CA ARG A 13 7.85 17.74 -1.84
C ARG A 13 7.36 16.51 -2.59
N GLU A 14 7.57 15.30 -2.04
CA GLU A 14 7.08 14.05 -2.66
C GLU A 14 5.58 14.09 -2.99
N LYS A 15 4.78 14.66 -2.09
CA LYS A 15 3.33 14.84 -2.29
C LYS A 15 3.00 15.69 -3.54
N GLU A 16 3.85 16.64 -3.89
CA GLU A 16 3.70 17.53 -5.05
C GLU A 16 4.24 16.89 -6.33
N ARG A 17 5.26 16.04 -6.22
CA ARG A 17 5.77 15.20 -7.31
C ARG A 17 4.92 13.94 -7.57
N THR A 18 3.85 13.73 -6.82
CA THR A 18 2.97 12.56 -6.95
C THR A 18 1.51 12.98 -6.89
N LYS A 19 1.08 13.87 -7.80
CA LYS A 19 -0.30 14.36 -7.84
C LYS A 19 -1.31 13.28 -8.27
N HIS A 20 -2.58 13.46 -7.94
CA HIS A 20 -3.71 12.68 -8.48
C HIS A 20 -3.56 11.15 -8.35
N VAL A 21 -3.89 10.44 -9.43
CA VAL A 21 -3.88 8.97 -9.56
C VAL A 21 -2.48 8.37 -9.43
N HIS A 22 -1.41 9.19 -9.47
CA HIS A 22 -0.04 8.71 -9.36
C HIS A 22 0.32 8.15 -7.97
N ARG A 23 -0.56 8.31 -6.97
CA ARG A 23 -0.43 7.73 -5.62
C ARG A 23 -1.26 6.47 -5.42
N LEU A 24 -2.07 6.06 -6.40
CA LEU A 24 -2.95 4.90 -6.33
C LEU A 24 -2.19 3.65 -5.89
N HIS A 25 -1.03 3.38 -6.51
CA HIS A 25 -0.13 2.31 -6.10
C HIS A 25 1.34 2.79 -6.06
N PRO A 26 2.14 2.45 -5.03
CA PRO A 26 3.55 2.87 -4.99
C PRO A 26 4.39 2.05 -5.98
N TYR A 27 5.14 2.74 -6.84
CA TYR A 27 5.99 2.15 -7.88
C TYR A 27 7.42 2.70 -7.76
N LYS A 28 8.42 1.82 -7.67
CA LYS A 28 9.85 2.23 -7.63
C LYS A 28 10.29 2.59 -9.04
N GLY A 29 11.08 3.66 -9.19
CA GLY A 29 11.53 4.11 -10.51
C GLY A 29 10.45 4.82 -11.34
N LYS A 30 9.41 5.35 -10.70
CA LYS A 30 8.39 6.18 -11.37
C LYS A 30 8.97 7.53 -11.79
N PHE A 31 8.63 8.00 -12.99
CA PHE A 31 8.87 9.40 -13.36
C PHE A 31 8.19 10.39 -12.41
N ILE A 32 8.80 11.57 -12.29
CA ILE A 32 8.15 12.77 -11.77
C ILE A 32 7.16 13.23 -12.86
N PRO A 33 5.84 13.30 -12.59
CA PRO A 33 4.85 13.66 -13.61
C PRO A 33 5.16 14.98 -14.33
N GLN A 34 5.65 15.99 -13.60
CA GLN A 34 6.05 17.28 -14.14
C GLN A 34 7.13 17.18 -15.21
N LEU A 35 8.08 16.25 -15.06
CA LEU A 35 9.12 16.03 -16.06
C LEU A 35 8.51 15.52 -17.37
N VAL A 36 7.55 14.61 -17.27
CA VAL A 36 6.89 14.06 -18.46
C VAL A 36 5.98 15.12 -19.09
N GLY A 37 5.21 15.85 -18.27
CA GLY A 37 4.40 16.98 -18.73
C GLY A 37 5.23 18.02 -19.50
N TYR A 38 6.41 18.39 -18.98
CA TYR A 38 7.33 19.33 -19.64
C TYR A 38 7.69 18.91 -21.08
N PHE A 39 7.93 17.61 -21.31
CA PHE A 39 8.27 17.12 -22.66
C PHE A 39 7.05 16.96 -23.58
N LEU A 40 5.86 16.74 -23.02
CA LEU A 40 4.63 16.50 -23.79
C LEU A 40 3.82 17.77 -24.08
N ASP A 41 3.92 18.80 -23.25
CA ASP A 41 3.14 20.03 -23.42
C ASP A 41 3.67 20.92 -24.55
N GLY A 42 3.01 22.06 -24.77
CA GLY A 42 3.41 23.05 -25.77
C GLY A 42 4.46 24.06 -25.31
N HIS A 43 4.95 23.99 -24.07
CA HIS A 43 5.88 24.98 -23.52
C HIS A 43 7.26 24.90 -24.19
N THR A 44 7.89 26.04 -24.41
CA THR A 44 9.26 26.14 -24.92
C THR A 44 10.12 27.05 -24.06
N ASP A 45 11.40 26.73 -23.91
CA ASP A 45 12.41 27.52 -23.21
C ASP A 45 13.81 27.27 -23.83
N ASP A 46 14.86 27.70 -23.13
CA ASP A 46 16.25 27.52 -23.59
C ASP A 46 16.67 26.03 -23.72
N LEU A 47 16.00 25.11 -23.02
CA LEU A 47 16.24 23.67 -23.00
C LEU A 47 15.34 22.90 -23.99
N LYS A 48 14.06 23.27 -24.07
CA LYS A 48 13.06 22.73 -25.00
C LYS A 48 12.70 23.81 -26.01
N ARG A 49 13.39 23.83 -27.15
CA ARG A 49 13.24 24.89 -28.16
C ARG A 49 11.99 24.73 -29.04
N ASP A 50 11.47 23.51 -29.12
CA ASP A 50 10.34 23.16 -29.98
C ASP A 50 9.27 22.39 -29.18
N ALA A 51 8.01 22.57 -29.58
CA ALA A 51 6.90 21.73 -29.12
C ALA A 51 6.75 20.53 -30.07
N TRP A 52 6.97 19.32 -29.56
CA TRP A 52 6.95 18.09 -30.38
C TRP A 52 5.59 17.40 -30.44
N PHE A 53 4.66 17.78 -29.56
CA PHE A 53 3.32 17.18 -29.48
C PHE A 53 2.24 18.25 -29.41
N LYS A 54 1.06 17.90 -29.92
CA LYS A 54 -0.19 18.65 -29.78
C LYS A 54 -1.33 17.71 -29.38
N PRO A 55 -2.44 18.24 -28.82
CA PRO A 55 -3.62 17.42 -28.56
C PRO A 55 -4.06 16.65 -29.81
N GLY A 56 -4.40 15.38 -29.65
CA GLY A 56 -4.72 14.44 -30.73
C GLY A 56 -3.53 13.68 -31.33
N ASP A 57 -2.27 14.06 -31.01
CA ASP A 57 -1.11 13.24 -31.36
C ASP A 57 -1.07 11.93 -30.56
N ILE A 58 -0.16 11.03 -30.92
CA ILE A 58 0.04 9.74 -30.26
C ILE A 58 1.46 9.66 -29.70
N VAL A 59 1.60 9.30 -28.42
CA VAL A 59 2.89 8.97 -27.79
C VAL A 59 3.00 7.47 -27.49
N LEU A 60 4.16 6.89 -27.75
CA LEU A 60 4.49 5.52 -27.38
C LEU A 60 5.51 5.52 -26.22
N ASP A 61 5.16 4.83 -25.14
CA ASP A 61 6.09 4.52 -24.05
C ASP A 61 6.34 3.00 -24.00
N PRO A 62 7.50 2.51 -24.51
CA PRO A 62 7.76 1.08 -24.60
C PRO A 62 8.08 0.42 -23.25
N PHE A 63 8.21 1.20 -22.17
CA PHE A 63 8.52 0.74 -20.81
C PHE A 63 7.69 1.51 -19.78
N CYS A 64 6.38 1.51 -19.95
CA CYS A 64 5.49 2.49 -19.30
C CYS A 64 5.38 2.33 -17.78
N GLY A 65 5.77 1.16 -17.23
CA GLY A 65 5.71 0.90 -15.80
C GLY A 65 4.32 1.15 -15.25
N SER A 66 4.23 1.98 -14.21
CA SER A 66 2.93 2.38 -13.64
C SER A 66 2.13 3.41 -14.45
N GLY A 67 2.55 3.73 -15.69
CA GLY A 67 1.79 4.55 -16.64
C GLY A 67 1.89 6.06 -16.46
N THR A 68 3.00 6.61 -15.94
CA THR A 68 3.11 8.07 -15.75
C THR A 68 2.93 8.84 -17.06
N THR A 69 3.58 8.37 -18.13
CA THR A 69 3.49 8.95 -19.47
C THR A 69 2.06 8.95 -20.00
N LEU A 70 1.34 7.84 -19.82
CA LEU A 70 -0.04 7.68 -20.27
C LEU A 70 -0.98 8.66 -19.56
N VAL A 71 -0.82 8.84 -18.24
CA VAL A 71 -1.62 9.80 -17.47
C VAL A 71 -1.33 11.24 -17.91
N GLN A 72 -0.06 11.62 -18.07
CA GLN A 72 0.28 12.98 -18.50
C GLN A 72 -0.16 13.27 -19.94
N ALA A 73 -0.05 12.31 -20.84
CA ALA A 73 -0.59 12.42 -22.19
C ALA A 73 -2.11 12.62 -22.15
N ALA A 74 -2.84 11.82 -21.37
CA ALA A 74 -4.28 11.95 -21.22
C ALA A 74 -4.71 13.33 -20.66
N GLU A 75 -3.99 13.87 -19.67
CA GLU A 75 -4.24 15.22 -19.12
C GLU A 75 -4.05 16.33 -20.17
N LEU A 76 -3.20 16.11 -21.17
CA LEU A 76 -2.91 17.05 -22.25
C LEU A 76 -3.74 16.79 -23.53
N GLY A 77 -4.66 15.84 -23.51
CA GLY A 77 -5.45 15.45 -24.69
C GLY A 77 -4.63 14.75 -25.78
N ILE A 78 -3.50 14.14 -25.41
CA ILE A 78 -2.63 13.33 -26.28
C ILE A 78 -2.99 11.86 -26.09
N HIS A 79 -3.12 11.10 -27.18
CA HIS A 79 -3.31 9.67 -27.12
C HIS A 79 -2.00 8.98 -26.71
N ALA A 80 -2.08 7.90 -25.94
CA ALA A 80 -0.89 7.18 -25.50
C ALA A 80 -1.03 5.67 -25.61
N VAL A 81 0.05 5.02 -26.02
CA VAL A 81 0.22 3.57 -26.00
C VAL A 81 1.38 3.25 -25.07
N GLY A 82 1.14 2.41 -24.07
CA GLY A 82 2.17 1.95 -23.14
C GLY A 82 2.42 0.45 -23.27
N ILE A 83 3.68 0.05 -23.22
CA ILE A 83 4.07 -1.36 -23.19
C ILE A 83 4.82 -1.61 -21.88
N ASP A 84 4.46 -2.69 -21.17
CA ASP A 84 5.21 -3.19 -20.02
C ASP A 84 5.10 -4.71 -19.99
N ILE A 85 6.17 -5.39 -19.55
CA ILE A 85 6.20 -6.86 -19.46
C ILE A 85 5.34 -7.37 -18.28
N SER A 86 5.14 -6.55 -17.26
CA SER A 86 4.39 -6.94 -16.07
C SER A 86 2.91 -6.66 -16.27
N GLU A 87 2.11 -7.72 -16.32
CA GLU A 87 0.64 -7.63 -16.33
C GLU A 87 0.11 -6.73 -15.21
N PHE A 88 0.69 -6.82 -14.01
CA PHE A 88 0.31 -5.97 -12.89
C PHE A 88 0.61 -4.47 -13.12
N ASN A 89 1.73 -4.13 -13.75
CA ASN A 89 2.03 -2.75 -14.11
C ASN A 89 1.05 -2.23 -15.17
N THR A 90 0.73 -3.06 -16.17
CA THR A 90 -0.27 -2.70 -17.18
C THR A 90 -1.65 -2.48 -16.58
N LEU A 91 -2.07 -3.30 -15.60
CA LEU A 91 -3.30 -3.10 -14.83
C LEU A 91 -3.29 -1.74 -14.14
N ILE A 92 -2.21 -1.41 -13.39
CA ILE A 92 -2.10 -0.10 -12.73
C ILE A 92 -2.18 1.05 -13.75
N ALA A 93 -1.44 0.95 -14.86
CA ALA A 93 -1.41 2.00 -15.88
C ALA A 93 -2.80 2.23 -16.48
N ASN A 94 -3.48 1.16 -16.90
CA ASN A 94 -4.84 1.22 -17.45
C ASN A 94 -5.86 1.74 -16.44
N THR A 95 -5.78 1.29 -15.18
CA THR A 95 -6.65 1.80 -14.10
C THR A 95 -6.50 3.31 -13.92
N LYS A 96 -5.28 3.86 -13.99
CA LYS A 96 -5.04 5.30 -13.79
C LYS A 96 -5.59 6.19 -14.90
N VAL A 97 -5.73 5.68 -16.12
CA VAL A 97 -6.28 6.43 -17.26
C VAL A 97 -7.75 6.10 -17.55
N SER A 98 -8.32 5.14 -16.81
CA SER A 98 -9.73 4.80 -16.90
C SER A 98 -10.62 5.90 -16.34
N GLN A 99 -11.87 5.97 -16.82
CA GLN A 99 -12.88 6.94 -16.40
C GLN A 99 -14.09 6.20 -15.82
N PRO A 100 -14.04 5.75 -14.55
CA PRO A 100 -15.16 5.07 -13.92
C PRO A 100 -16.32 6.04 -13.60
N ASP A 101 -17.54 5.52 -13.48
CA ASP A 101 -18.59 6.21 -12.74
C ASP A 101 -18.20 6.26 -11.25
N LEU A 102 -17.94 7.48 -10.76
CA LEU A 102 -17.49 7.70 -9.39
C LEU A 102 -18.55 7.34 -8.33
N ASN A 103 -19.84 7.47 -8.65
CA ASN A 103 -20.92 7.11 -7.73
C ASN A 103 -21.05 5.58 -7.64
N ALA A 104 -20.96 4.89 -8.77
CA ALA A 104 -20.95 3.43 -8.82
C ALA A 104 -19.73 2.87 -8.07
N LEU A 105 -18.53 3.40 -8.34
CA LEU A 105 -17.30 3.02 -7.64
C LEU A 105 -17.40 3.24 -6.13
N HIS A 106 -17.91 4.40 -5.70
CA HIS A 106 -18.10 4.70 -4.28
C HIS A 106 -19.05 3.69 -3.63
N SER A 107 -20.16 3.37 -4.30
CA SER A 107 -21.16 2.42 -3.81
C SER A 107 -20.58 1.00 -3.71
N ALA A 108 -19.86 0.56 -4.74
CA ALA A 108 -19.18 -0.74 -4.75
C ALA A 108 -18.15 -0.86 -3.61
N ALA A 109 -17.33 0.18 -3.41
CA ALA A 109 -16.35 0.21 -2.32
C ALA A 109 -17.02 0.16 -0.94
N ARG A 110 -18.08 0.95 -0.71
CA ARG A 110 -18.83 0.92 0.56
C ARG A 110 -19.48 -0.43 0.82
N ASN A 111 -20.06 -1.04 -0.21
CA ASN A 111 -20.66 -2.37 -0.11
C ASN A 111 -19.61 -3.41 0.31
N LEU A 112 -18.42 -3.39 -0.30
CA LEU A 112 -17.32 -4.27 0.08
C LEU A 112 -16.84 -4.05 1.52
N ILE A 113 -16.76 -2.79 1.97
CA ILE A 113 -16.44 -2.49 3.38
C ILE A 113 -17.50 -3.07 4.32
N ALA A 114 -18.79 -2.89 4.02
CA ALA A 114 -19.87 -3.44 4.83
C ALA A 114 -19.82 -4.98 4.88
N LYS A 115 -19.60 -5.62 3.73
CA LYS A 115 -19.42 -7.07 3.60
C LYS A 115 -18.22 -7.59 4.40
N LEU A 116 -17.07 -6.90 4.33
CA LEU A 116 -15.87 -7.27 5.09
C LEU A 116 -16.10 -7.14 6.61
N ARG A 117 -16.76 -6.07 7.06
CA ARG A 117 -17.14 -5.92 8.47
C ARG A 117 -18.06 -7.04 8.93
N SER A 118 -19.07 -7.38 8.13
CA SER A 118 -19.98 -8.49 8.43
C SER A 118 -19.25 -9.84 8.45
N PHE A 119 -18.31 -10.07 7.53
CA PHE A 119 -17.49 -11.28 7.49
C PHE A 119 -16.64 -11.46 8.76
N ASN A 120 -16.21 -10.34 9.35
CA ASN A 120 -15.35 -10.36 10.54
C ASN A 120 -16.10 -10.24 11.88
N ALA A 121 -17.40 -9.95 11.88
CA ALA A 121 -18.15 -9.53 13.08
C ALA A 121 -18.01 -10.47 14.29
N ASP A 122 -18.04 -11.78 14.08
CA ASP A 122 -18.00 -12.78 15.15
C ASP A 122 -16.66 -13.53 15.21
N SER A 123 -15.59 -12.91 14.70
CA SER A 123 -14.33 -13.62 14.54
C SER A 123 -13.42 -13.49 15.77
N PRO A 124 -12.99 -14.61 16.39
CA PRO A 124 -12.11 -14.60 17.57
C PRO A 124 -10.79 -13.82 17.34
N HIS A 125 -10.33 -13.74 16.09
CA HIS A 125 -9.13 -12.99 15.74
C HIS A 125 -9.30 -11.47 15.87
N LEU A 126 -10.51 -10.93 15.68
CA LEU A 126 -10.77 -9.51 15.88
C LEU A 126 -10.82 -9.17 17.35
N GLU A 127 -11.50 -9.98 18.18
CA GLU A 127 -11.49 -9.80 19.64
C GLU A 127 -10.07 -9.83 20.18
N PHE A 128 -9.25 -10.79 19.71
CA PHE A 128 -7.82 -10.83 19.99
C PHE A 128 -7.10 -9.56 19.52
N ASP A 129 -7.32 -9.09 18.29
CA ASP A 129 -6.70 -7.86 17.76
C ASP A 129 -7.03 -6.64 18.61
N TYR A 130 -8.28 -6.48 19.04
CA TYR A 130 -8.71 -5.39 19.91
C TYR A 130 -8.03 -5.48 21.28
N ALA A 131 -8.16 -6.63 21.95
CA ALA A 131 -7.65 -6.83 23.30
C ALA A 131 -6.12 -6.67 23.35
N ILE A 132 -5.40 -7.20 22.36
CA ILE A 132 -3.94 -7.08 22.32
C ILE A 132 -3.46 -5.68 21.88
N THR A 133 -4.28 -4.94 21.11
CA THR A 133 -3.98 -3.53 20.79
C THR A 133 -4.08 -2.66 22.04
N GLU A 134 -5.10 -2.87 22.87
CA GLU A 134 -5.28 -2.17 24.14
C GLU A 134 -4.13 -2.47 25.10
N ALA A 135 -3.85 -3.77 25.33
CA ALA A 135 -2.74 -4.20 26.17
C ALA A 135 -1.38 -3.66 25.69
N LEU A 136 -1.15 -3.61 24.36
CA LEU A 136 0.08 -3.04 23.78
C LEU A 136 0.18 -1.52 24.01
N SER A 137 -0.95 -0.81 23.98
CA SER A 137 -0.99 0.63 24.23
C SER A 137 -0.63 0.93 25.68
N GLU A 138 -1.25 0.22 26.63
CA GLU A 138 -0.97 0.34 28.06
C GLU A 138 0.48 -0.04 28.38
N TYR A 139 0.95 -1.16 27.83
CA TYR A 139 2.32 -1.61 28.00
C TYR A 139 3.34 -0.56 27.54
N ASN A 140 3.19 -0.04 26.32
CA ASN A 140 4.11 0.97 25.78
C ASN A 140 4.10 2.27 26.60
N LYS A 141 2.96 2.66 27.17
CA LYS A 141 2.85 3.82 28.07
C LYS A 141 3.67 3.57 29.35
N LEU A 142 3.50 2.41 29.98
CA LEU A 142 4.21 2.04 31.21
C LEU A 142 5.72 1.87 30.98
N ALA A 143 6.11 1.20 29.89
CA ALA A 143 7.52 1.00 29.54
C ALA A 143 8.24 2.34 29.33
N GLY A 144 7.60 3.30 28.65
CA GLY A 144 8.16 4.65 28.50
C GLY A 144 8.37 5.39 29.82
N MET A 145 7.53 5.14 30.84
CA MET A 145 7.72 5.68 32.20
C MET A 145 8.80 4.94 32.98
N ARG A 146 8.85 3.61 32.87
CA ARG A 146 9.75 2.74 33.66
C ARG A 146 11.22 2.84 33.23
N TYR A 147 11.46 3.01 31.93
CA TYR A 147 12.80 2.95 31.36
C TYR A 147 13.25 4.27 30.69
N GLY A 148 12.37 5.26 30.56
CA GLY A 148 12.65 6.52 29.87
C GLY A 148 12.71 6.36 28.34
N LYS A 149 13.51 7.21 27.66
CA LYS A 149 13.75 7.07 26.21
C LYS A 149 14.44 5.73 25.92
N PRO A 150 14.14 5.05 24.81
CA PRO A 150 14.77 3.77 24.49
C PRO A 150 16.29 3.91 24.42
N GLN A 151 17.00 3.35 25.40
CA GLN A 151 18.40 3.70 25.63
C GLN A 151 19.41 2.73 24.99
N ASN A 152 19.04 1.48 24.66
CA ASN A 152 19.93 0.54 23.96
C ASN A 152 19.17 -0.74 23.51
N LYS A 153 19.91 -1.72 22.96
CA LYS A 153 19.35 -3.03 22.55
C LYS A 153 18.82 -3.86 23.73
N GLU A 154 19.39 -3.72 24.93
CA GLU A 154 18.96 -4.46 26.12
C GLU A 154 17.55 -4.03 26.56
N TYR A 155 17.25 -2.73 26.52
CA TYR A 155 15.89 -2.21 26.76
C TYR A 155 14.86 -2.83 25.79
N ALA A 156 15.19 -2.88 24.50
CA ALA A 156 14.32 -3.42 23.48
C ALA A 156 14.07 -4.92 23.66
N ALA A 157 15.11 -5.68 24.05
CA ALA A 157 15.00 -7.10 24.34
C ALA A 157 14.12 -7.37 25.57
N ALA A 158 14.38 -6.66 26.68
CA ALA A 158 13.59 -6.80 27.91
C ALA A 158 12.11 -6.47 27.68
N CYS A 159 11.83 -5.37 26.97
CA CYS A 159 10.44 -4.99 26.68
C CYS A 159 9.72 -6.00 25.78
N LEU A 160 10.46 -6.57 24.83
CA LEU A 160 9.91 -7.58 23.96
C LEU A 160 9.61 -8.85 24.75
N ASP A 161 10.53 -9.32 25.60
CA ASP A 161 10.35 -10.52 26.41
C ASP A 161 9.14 -10.41 27.36
N GLU A 162 8.97 -9.26 28.02
CA GLU A 162 7.80 -8.96 28.86
C GLU A 162 6.50 -9.01 28.04
N PHE A 163 6.44 -8.28 26.92
CA PHE A 163 5.24 -8.23 26.11
C PHE A 163 4.92 -9.56 25.41
N MET A 164 5.93 -10.37 25.09
CA MET A 164 5.76 -11.70 24.51
C MET A 164 5.01 -12.65 25.44
N GLN A 165 5.12 -12.50 26.77
CA GLN A 165 4.34 -13.29 27.72
C GLN A 165 2.85 -12.93 27.64
N ILE A 166 2.53 -11.63 27.59
CA ILE A 166 1.16 -11.13 27.40
C ILE A 166 0.60 -11.64 26.07
N TRP A 167 1.38 -11.53 24.99
CA TRP A 167 1.01 -11.99 23.66
C TRP A 167 0.63 -13.48 23.63
N ARG A 168 1.48 -14.35 24.20
CA ARG A 168 1.23 -15.81 24.26
C ARG A 168 -0.01 -16.15 25.09
N ALA A 169 -0.19 -15.48 26.23
CA ALA A 169 -1.38 -15.68 27.06
C ALA A 169 -2.67 -15.33 26.29
N TYR A 170 -2.66 -14.23 25.53
CA TYR A 170 -3.81 -13.82 24.72
C TYR A 170 -4.03 -14.76 23.54
N LEU A 171 -2.98 -15.17 22.80
CA LEU A 171 -3.12 -16.15 21.72
C LEU A 171 -3.79 -17.45 22.20
N SER A 172 -3.37 -17.96 23.36
CA SER A 172 -3.95 -19.14 23.98
C SER A 172 -5.41 -18.90 24.39
N ARG A 173 -5.69 -17.78 25.08
CA ARG A 173 -7.05 -17.42 25.55
C ARG A 173 -8.07 -17.32 24.42
N PHE A 174 -7.69 -16.73 23.28
CA PHE A 174 -8.58 -16.51 22.15
C PHE A 174 -8.53 -17.65 21.10
N GLY A 175 -7.65 -18.63 21.26
CA GLY A 175 -7.50 -19.75 20.32
C GLY A 175 -7.12 -19.30 18.90
N VAL A 176 -6.35 -18.21 18.77
CA VAL A 176 -6.03 -17.61 17.47
C VAL A 176 -4.77 -18.23 16.88
N GLN A 177 -4.91 -18.77 15.68
CA GLN A 177 -3.79 -19.25 14.88
C GLN A 177 -3.33 -18.17 13.89
N LEU A 178 -2.07 -17.76 13.99
CA LEU A 178 -1.50 -16.72 13.11
C LEU A 178 -0.72 -17.30 11.92
N ARG A 179 -0.01 -18.40 12.13
CA ARG A 179 0.75 -19.10 11.08
C ARG A 179 -0.14 -20.11 10.37
N GLN A 180 0.07 -20.29 9.09
CA GLN A 180 -0.69 -21.26 8.29
C GLN A 180 -0.10 -22.66 8.47
N ASP A 181 -0.95 -23.69 8.42
CA ASP A 181 -0.53 -25.10 8.63
C ASP A 181 0.36 -25.63 7.49
N CYS A 182 0.19 -25.12 6.27
CA CYS A 182 0.95 -25.59 5.12
C CYS A 182 1.05 -24.56 3.98
N GLY A 183 2.19 -24.56 3.29
CA GLY A 183 2.35 -23.94 1.97
C GLY A 183 3.63 -23.13 1.82
N SER A 184 4.35 -23.35 0.71
CA SER A 184 5.52 -22.56 0.29
C SER A 184 5.16 -21.33 -0.54
N SER A 185 3.86 -21.11 -0.80
CA SER A 185 3.40 -19.97 -1.61
C SER A 185 3.70 -18.63 -0.92
N PHE A 186 3.88 -17.57 -1.72
CA PHE A 186 4.10 -16.22 -1.20
C PHE A 186 2.99 -15.78 -0.21
N LEU A 187 1.73 -16.06 -0.52
CA LEU A 187 0.60 -15.72 0.35
C LEU A 187 0.58 -16.54 1.65
N ALA A 188 1.08 -17.77 1.62
CA ALA A 188 1.22 -18.60 2.83
C ALA A 188 2.31 -18.06 3.76
N LEU A 189 3.42 -17.60 3.17
CA LEU A 189 4.59 -17.16 3.90
C LEU A 189 4.43 -15.76 4.50
N TRP A 190 3.79 -14.84 3.79
CA TRP A 190 3.82 -13.41 4.10
C TRP A 190 2.53 -12.84 4.70
N TYR A 191 1.53 -13.66 5.02
CA TYR A 191 0.27 -13.18 5.59
C TYR A 191 -0.20 -14.08 6.72
N ALA A 192 -0.67 -13.45 7.80
CA ALA A 192 -1.31 -14.16 8.90
C ALA A 192 -2.57 -14.87 8.41
N ALA A 193 -2.89 -16.03 8.99
CA ALA A 193 -4.03 -16.83 8.57
C ALA A 193 -5.37 -16.05 8.54
N PRO A 194 -5.69 -15.17 9.53
CA PRO A 194 -6.90 -14.36 9.45
C PRO A 194 -6.89 -13.37 8.27
N ILE A 195 -5.77 -12.69 8.05
CA ILE A 195 -5.61 -11.78 6.90
C ILE A 195 -5.80 -12.55 5.59
N ARG A 196 -5.20 -13.74 5.45
CA ARG A 196 -5.39 -14.53 4.22
C ARG A 196 -6.86 -14.82 3.95
N LYS A 197 -7.67 -15.10 4.98
CA LYS A 197 -9.12 -15.31 4.83
C LYS A 197 -9.83 -14.04 4.35
N GLU A 198 -9.48 -12.87 4.90
CA GLU A 198 -10.01 -11.58 4.44
C GLU A 198 -9.59 -11.26 3.00
N ILE A 199 -8.36 -11.58 2.60
CA ILE A 199 -7.86 -11.40 1.23
C ILE A 199 -8.67 -12.22 0.25
N GLU A 200 -8.88 -13.51 0.55
CA GLU A 200 -9.66 -14.40 -0.32
C GLU A 200 -11.12 -13.95 -0.39
N PHE A 201 -11.69 -13.53 0.75
CA PHE A 201 -13.03 -12.96 0.81
C PHE A 201 -13.15 -11.72 -0.09
N LEU A 202 -12.28 -10.71 0.10
CA LEU A 202 -12.28 -9.49 -0.70
C LEU A 202 -12.09 -9.78 -2.17
N ARG A 203 -11.12 -10.63 -2.53
CA ARG A 203 -10.87 -11.03 -3.91
C ARG A 203 -12.13 -11.64 -4.52
N ARG A 204 -12.74 -12.61 -3.86
CA ARG A 204 -13.96 -13.27 -4.35
C ARG A 204 -15.09 -12.26 -4.57
N GLU A 205 -15.34 -11.37 -3.61
CA GLU A 205 -16.38 -10.35 -3.74
C GLU A 205 -16.07 -9.35 -4.88
N ILE A 206 -14.82 -8.93 -5.04
CA ILE A 206 -14.40 -8.05 -6.15
C ILE A 206 -14.62 -8.74 -7.50
N MET A 207 -14.35 -10.05 -7.61
CA MET A 207 -14.58 -10.80 -8.84
C MET A 207 -16.06 -10.91 -9.23
N THR A 208 -17.01 -10.57 -8.33
CA THR A 208 -18.44 -10.50 -8.65
C THR A 208 -18.87 -9.15 -9.24
N GLU A 209 -17.99 -8.14 -9.21
CA GLU A 209 -18.26 -6.84 -9.83
C GLU A 209 -18.34 -6.98 -11.35
N SER A 210 -19.46 -6.52 -11.92
CA SER A 210 -19.75 -6.60 -13.35
C SER A 210 -19.04 -5.53 -14.17
N ASP A 211 -18.83 -4.34 -13.58
CA ASP A 211 -18.09 -3.27 -14.24
C ASP A 211 -16.58 -3.57 -14.15
N SER A 212 -15.99 -3.93 -15.29
CA SER A 212 -14.56 -4.25 -15.39
C SER A 212 -13.62 -3.11 -14.95
N VAL A 213 -14.01 -1.85 -15.11
CA VAL A 213 -13.20 -0.69 -14.69
C VAL A 213 -13.21 -0.60 -13.17
N ILE A 214 -14.40 -0.69 -12.56
CA ILE A 214 -14.55 -0.71 -11.10
C ILE A 214 -13.84 -1.92 -10.51
N GLN A 215 -14.01 -3.10 -11.09
CA GLN A 215 -13.32 -4.33 -10.66
C GLN A 215 -11.80 -4.14 -10.65
N ASN A 216 -11.23 -3.59 -11.73
CA ASN A 216 -9.79 -3.35 -11.83
C ASN A 216 -9.30 -2.32 -10.78
N ILE A 217 -10.05 -1.25 -10.55
CA ILE A 217 -9.74 -0.27 -9.49
C ILE A 217 -9.70 -0.94 -8.12
N LEU A 218 -10.71 -1.76 -7.81
CA LEU A 218 -10.81 -2.47 -6.55
C LEU A 218 -9.69 -3.52 -6.39
N LEU A 219 -9.28 -4.20 -7.46
CA LEU A 219 -8.12 -5.09 -7.45
C LEU A 219 -6.81 -4.34 -7.16
N VAL A 220 -6.60 -3.17 -7.78
CA VAL A 220 -5.43 -2.32 -7.50
C VAL A 220 -5.46 -1.80 -6.05
N ALA A 221 -6.63 -1.43 -5.53
CA ALA A 221 -6.79 -1.08 -4.13
C ALA A 221 -6.44 -2.28 -3.23
N LEU A 222 -6.87 -3.48 -3.59
CA LEU A 222 -6.61 -4.71 -2.83
C LEU A 222 -5.11 -4.95 -2.75
N THR A 223 -4.38 -4.89 -3.86
CA THR A 223 -2.92 -5.10 -3.85
C THR A 223 -2.18 -4.09 -2.97
N ARG A 224 -2.66 -2.84 -2.91
CA ARG A 224 -2.15 -1.81 -2.00
C ARG A 224 -2.42 -2.15 -0.53
N THR A 225 -3.63 -2.63 -0.22
CA THR A 225 -3.98 -3.13 1.11
C THR A 225 -3.10 -4.32 1.49
N LEU A 226 -2.92 -5.28 0.57
CA LEU A 226 -2.09 -6.48 0.78
C LEU A 226 -0.66 -6.09 1.14
N ARG A 227 -0.06 -5.15 0.39
CA ARG A 227 1.28 -4.65 0.68
C ARG A 227 1.42 -4.18 2.14
N SER A 228 0.42 -3.49 2.66
CA SER A 228 0.43 -2.95 4.04
C SER A 228 0.20 -4.03 5.10
N CYS A 229 -0.45 -5.13 4.74
CA CYS A 229 -0.84 -6.21 5.64
C CYS A 229 0.16 -7.38 5.68
N ARG A 230 1.31 -7.27 5.01
CA ARG A 230 2.36 -8.30 5.03
C ARG A 230 2.87 -8.51 6.46
N ALA A 231 3.10 -9.76 6.82
CA ALA A 231 3.72 -10.20 8.07
C ALA A 231 5.21 -9.82 8.07
N THR A 232 5.51 -8.54 8.25
CA THR A 232 6.86 -8.01 8.26
C THR A 232 6.93 -6.76 9.15
N THR A 233 8.14 -6.28 9.42
CA THR A 233 8.30 -5.05 10.21
C THR A 233 7.95 -3.82 9.39
N HIS A 234 7.62 -2.72 10.07
CA HIS A 234 7.40 -1.41 9.42
C HIS A 234 8.59 -0.95 8.56
N ALA A 235 9.81 -1.42 8.83
CA ALA A 235 11.02 -1.03 8.10
C ALA A 235 11.25 -1.89 6.84
N ASP A 236 10.72 -3.12 6.81
CA ASP A 236 11.07 -4.11 5.78
C ASP A 236 9.94 -4.35 4.76
N LEU A 237 8.87 -3.54 4.77
CA LEU A 237 7.73 -3.64 3.83
C LEU A 237 8.13 -3.70 2.34
N ALA A 238 9.28 -3.12 1.98
CA ALA A 238 9.77 -3.05 0.60
C ALA A 238 10.83 -4.10 0.24
N THR A 239 11.43 -4.78 1.22
CA THR A 239 12.56 -5.70 1.03
C THR A 239 12.24 -7.12 1.47
N LEU A 240 11.30 -7.31 2.40
CA LEU A 240 10.83 -8.59 2.91
C LEU A 240 11.98 -9.55 3.27
N LYS A 241 12.52 -9.39 4.48
CA LYS A 241 13.61 -10.24 4.98
C LYS A 241 13.09 -11.56 5.52
N GLU A 242 12.29 -11.48 6.58
CA GLU A 242 11.75 -12.63 7.29
C GLU A 242 10.28 -12.36 7.68
N PRO A 243 9.40 -13.37 7.65
CA PRO A 243 8.05 -13.25 8.13
C PRO A 243 7.98 -13.02 9.64
N VAL A 244 7.22 -12.01 10.06
CA VAL A 244 7.04 -11.62 11.46
C VAL A 244 5.57 -11.75 11.85
N PHE A 245 5.28 -12.74 12.71
CA PHE A 245 3.95 -13.03 13.25
C PHE A 245 3.84 -12.75 14.75
N ASP A 246 4.93 -12.31 15.36
CA ASP A 246 5.04 -12.02 16.77
C ASP A 246 5.32 -10.51 16.96
N PRO A 247 5.09 -9.96 18.15
CA PRO A 247 5.51 -8.62 18.51
C PRO A 247 6.99 -8.39 18.20
N TYR A 248 7.33 -7.14 17.91
CA TYR A 248 8.70 -6.75 17.61
C TYR A 248 8.96 -5.33 18.05
N TYR A 249 10.20 -5.05 18.41
CA TYR A 249 10.63 -3.70 18.69
C TYR A 249 10.79 -2.91 17.37
N CYS A 250 10.03 -1.84 17.22
CA CYS A 250 10.05 -1.00 16.02
C CYS A 250 10.94 0.23 16.24
N ARG A 251 12.08 0.30 15.54
CA ARG A 251 12.98 1.47 15.61
C ARG A 251 12.32 2.77 15.12
N LYS A 252 11.44 2.69 14.12
CA LYS A 252 10.74 3.85 13.57
C LYS A 252 9.80 4.50 14.60
N HIS A 253 9.15 3.69 15.42
CA HIS A 253 8.21 4.17 16.43
C HIS A 253 8.80 4.18 17.85
N SER A 254 10.03 3.70 18.01
CA SER A 254 10.74 3.60 19.28
C SER A 254 9.94 2.90 20.38
N LYS A 255 9.20 1.84 20.01
CA LYS A 255 8.27 1.10 20.90
C LYS A 255 7.99 -0.31 20.38
N ILE A 256 7.36 -1.15 21.22
CA ILE A 256 6.87 -2.47 20.76
C ILE A 256 5.70 -2.25 19.80
N CYS A 257 5.77 -2.94 18.66
CA CYS A 257 4.70 -3.03 17.68
C CYS A 257 4.26 -4.49 17.55
N LYS A 258 3.05 -4.69 17.02
CA LYS A 258 2.53 -6.00 16.68
C LYS A 258 2.37 -6.15 15.17
N PRO A 259 2.31 -7.38 14.63
CA PRO A 259 1.89 -7.61 13.26
C PRO A 259 0.48 -7.06 13.01
N ILE A 260 0.17 -6.83 11.74
CA ILE A 260 -1.22 -6.58 11.34
C ILE A 260 -1.96 -7.91 11.45
N LEU A 261 -3.17 -7.86 12.02
CA LEU A 261 -4.02 -9.05 12.23
C LEU A 261 -5.35 -8.98 11.48
N THR A 262 -5.69 -7.81 10.93
CA THR A 262 -6.84 -7.58 10.06
C THR A 262 -6.50 -6.52 9.00
N ALA A 263 -6.97 -6.75 7.78
CA ALA A 263 -6.91 -5.84 6.65
C ALA A 263 -8.01 -4.78 6.68
N THR A 264 -9.04 -4.91 7.54
CA THR A 264 -10.21 -4.01 7.58
C THR A 264 -9.82 -2.54 7.62
N LYS A 265 -8.98 -2.14 8.59
CA LYS A 265 -8.50 -0.75 8.73
C LYS A 265 -7.65 -0.27 7.56
N TRP A 266 -7.03 -1.18 6.81
CA TRP A 266 -6.18 -0.87 5.66
C TRP A 266 -6.95 -0.84 4.33
N TRP A 267 -8.06 -1.56 4.26
CA TRP A 267 -8.99 -1.53 3.14
C TRP A 267 -9.86 -0.27 3.17
N GLU A 268 -10.25 0.19 4.36
CA GLU A 268 -11.09 1.38 4.54
C GLU A 268 -10.38 2.74 4.33
N ARG A 269 -9.05 2.74 4.24
CA ARG A 269 -8.20 3.95 4.14
C ARG A 269 -7.92 4.35 2.70
#